data_AF-A0A935XT01-F1
#
_entry.id   AF-A0A935XT01-F1
#
_cell.length_a   1.000
_cell.length_b   1.000
_cell.length_c   1.000
_cell.angle_alpha   90.00
_cell.angle_beta   90.00
_cell.angle_gamma   90.00
#
_symmetry.space_group_name_H-M   'P 1'
#
loop_
_entity.id
_entity.type
_entity.pdbx_description
1 polymer ?
#
loop_
_entity_poly.entity_id
_entity_poly.type
_entity_poly.pdbx_seq_one_letter_code
_entity_poly.pdbx_strand_id
1 'polypeptide(L)' 'MVARESVSVPAGTFDCYKVEGEGGIHGVPVRLRFTHWMAPDKCRRPIVSEQFRQRGANRVMQSDRIELVEFRES' A
#
# COMPACT_ATOMS: atom_id res chain seq x y z
N MET A 1 -6.31 -1.91 14.89
CA MET A 1 -5.01 -1.94 15.60
C MET A 1 -3.97 -1.49 14.60
N VAL A 2 -3.16 -0.47 14.89
CA VAL A 2 -2.10 -0.05 13.97
C VAL A 2 -0.95 -1.02 14.16
N ALA A 3 -0.71 -1.90 13.19
CA ALA A 3 0.44 -2.79 13.21
C ALA A 3 1.68 -1.99 12.81
N ARG A 4 2.76 -2.19 13.56
CA ARG A 4 4.06 -1.60 13.25
C ARG A 4 5.00 -2.73 12.85
N GLU A 5 5.65 -2.59 11.71
CA GLU A 5 6.47 -3.65 11.12
C GLU A 5 7.70 -3.09 10.42
N SER A 6 8.79 -3.85 10.49
CA SER A 6 10.03 -3.54 9.80
C SER A 6 9.91 -3.99 8.33
N VAL A 7 10.05 -3.06 7.40
CA VAL A 7 9.92 -3.29 5.96
C VAL A 7 11.22 -2.93 5.27
N SER A 8 11.76 -3.87 4.48
CA SER A 8 12.96 -3.67 3.65
C SER A 8 12.55 -3.50 2.19
N VAL A 9 13.06 -2.45 1.56
CA VAL A 9 12.89 -2.10 0.14
C VAL A 9 14.26 -1.66 -0.43
N PRO A 10 14.41 -1.43 -1.75
CA PRO A 10 15.70 -1.00 -2.27
C PRO A 10 16.21 0.33 -1.68
N ALA A 11 15.31 1.23 -1.25
CA ALA A 11 15.68 2.47 -0.56
C ALA A 11 16.21 2.28 0.87
N GLY A 12 16.15 1.07 1.42
CA GLY A 12 16.59 0.76 2.79
C GLY A 12 15.54 0.01 3.61
N THR A 13 15.76 -0.03 4.93
CA THR A 13 14.84 -0.66 5.88
C THR A 13 14.19 0.40 6.76
N PHE A 14 12.87 0.32 6.90
CA PHE A 14 12.05 1.31 7.57
C PHE A 14 11.14 0.64 8.60
N ASP A 15 11.00 1.29 9.75
CA ASP A 15 10.00 0.92 10.74
C ASP A 15 8.67 1.59 10.37
N CYS A 16 7.72 0.80 9.87
CA CYS A 16 6.53 1.30 9.20
C CYS A 16 5.26 1.04 10.01
N TYR A 17 4.33 1.98 9.93
CA TYR A 17 2.93 1.74 10.26
C TYR A 17 2.23 1.10 9.06
N LYS A 18 1.58 -0.04 9.29
CA LYS A 18 0.73 -0.70 8.30
C LYS A 18 -0.67 -0.09 8.35
N VAL A 19 -1.11 0.43 7.22
CA VAL A 19 -2.43 1.02 7.02
C VAL A 19 -3.19 0.18 6.01
N GLU A 20 -4.26 -0.47 6.44
CA GLU A 20 -5.11 -1.31 5.60
C GLU A 20 -6.45 -0.62 5.33
N GLY A 21 -6.98 -0.80 4.14
CA GLY A 21 -8.30 -0.30 3.78
C GLY A 21 -9.01 -1.14 2.72
N GLU A 22 -10.33 -1.14 2.78
CA GLU A 22 -11.22 -1.68 1.75
C GLU A 22 -12.16 -0.57 1.28
N GLY A 23 -12.50 -0.58 0.00
CA GLY A 23 -13.43 0.35 -0.61
C GLY A 23 -14.07 -0.23 -1.86
N GLY A 24 -14.92 0.58 -2.48
CA GLY A 24 -15.54 0.26 -3.77
C GLY A 24 -15.78 1.53 -4.56
N ILE A 25 -15.98 1.38 -5.87
CA ILE A 25 -16.34 2.48 -6.75
C ILE A 25 -17.86 2.48 -6.86
N HIS A 26 -18.52 3.60 -6.52
CA HIS A 26 -19.97 3.70 -6.63
C HIS A 26 -20.42 3.48 -8.09
N GLY A 27 -21.46 2.68 -8.29
CA GLY A 27 -21.97 2.34 -9.63
C GLY A 27 -21.14 1.30 -10.41
N VAL A 28 -20.03 0.80 -9.84
CA VAL A 28 -19.19 -0.23 -10.47
C VAL A 28 -19.03 -1.40 -9.48
N PRO A 29 -19.23 -2.67 -9.90
CA PRO A 29 -19.08 -3.83 -9.01
C PRO A 29 -17.59 -4.18 -8.81
N VAL A 30 -16.79 -3.19 -8.40
CA VAL A 30 -15.36 -3.32 -8.11
C VAL A 30 -15.13 -3.12 -6.62
N ARG A 31 -14.50 -4.11 -6.00
CA ARG A 31 -13.91 -3.99 -4.67
C ARG A 31 -12.44 -3.61 -4.80
N LEU A 32 -12.03 -2.69 -3.97
CA LEU A 32 -10.66 -2.23 -3.82
C LEU A 32 -10.19 -2.63 -2.42
N ARG A 33 -9.04 -3.31 -2.34
CA ARG A 33 -8.29 -3.44 -1.10
C ARG A 33 -6.94 -2.79 -1.30
N PHE A 34 -6.45 -2.11 -0.28
CA PHE A 34 -5.12 -1.53 -0.32
C PHE A 34 -4.44 -1.68 1.03
N THR A 35 -3.13 -1.77 0.96
CA THR A 35 -2.25 -1.76 2.12
C THR A 35 -1.12 -0.78 1.84
N HIS A 36 -0.89 0.14 2.77
CA HIS A 36 0.23 1.07 2.73
C HIS A 36 1.12 0.89 3.95
N TRP A 37 2.42 0.89 3.72
CA TRP A 37 3.43 0.94 4.76
C TRP A 37 4.03 2.33 4.80
N MET A 38 3.83 3.02 5.92
CA MET A 38 4.18 4.42 6.07
C MET A 38 5.24 4.59 7.15
N ALA A 39 6.31 5.32 6.85
CA ALA A 39 7.28 5.79 7.83
C ALA A 39 7.33 7.33 7.79
N PRO A 40 6.30 8.04 8.31
CA PRO A 40 6.13 9.48 8.08
C PRO A 40 7.26 10.34 8.64
N ASP A 41 8.00 9.83 9.62
CA ASP A 41 9.20 10.45 10.21
C ASP A 41 10.44 10.35 9.30
N LYS A 42 10.40 9.52 8.26
CA LYS A 42 11.48 9.31 7.28
C LYS A 42 11.10 9.67 5.84
N CYS A 43 9.84 9.42 5.45
CA CYS A 43 9.34 9.66 4.11
C CYS A 43 7.84 9.94 4.16
N ARG A 44 7.42 11.03 3.53
CA ARG A 44 5.99 11.44 3.47
C ARG A 44 5.16 10.61 2.49
N ARG A 45 5.80 9.79 1.66
CA ARG A 45 5.16 8.85 0.73
C ARG A 45 5.19 7.43 1.31
N PRO A 46 4.31 6.52 0.87
CA PRO A 46 4.38 5.12 1.27
C PRO A 46 5.74 4.49 0.91
N ILE A 47 6.30 3.73 1.84
CA ILE A 47 7.48 2.88 1.62
C ILE A 47 7.10 1.70 0.73
N VAL A 48 5.93 1.10 0.98
CA VAL A 48 5.30 0.08 0.13
C VAL A 48 3.83 0.43 -0.05
N SER A 49 3.31 0.17 -1.24
CA SER A 49 1.87 0.20 -1.52
C SER A 49 1.45 -1.06 -2.24
N GLU A 50 0.47 -1.74 -1.69
CA GLU A 50 -0.21 -2.85 -2.35
C GLU A 50 -1.64 -2.46 -2.65
N GLN A 51 -2.10 -2.80 -3.85
CA GLN A 51 -3.46 -2.54 -4.28
C GLN A 51 -4.02 -3.75 -5.01
N PHE A 52 -5.18 -4.20 -4.54
CA PHE A 52 -5.92 -5.31 -5.12
C PHE A 52 -7.29 -4.83 -5.59
N ARG A 53 -7.54 -4.96 -6.89
CA ARG A 53 -8.84 -4.67 -7.53
C ARG A 53 -9.50 -5.97 -7.97
N GLN A 54 -10.73 -6.18 -7.53
CA GLN A 54 -11.55 -7.31 -7.91
C GLN A 54 -12.89 -6.84 -8.48
N ARG A 55 -13.29 -7.36 -9.64
CA ARG A 55 -14.59 -7.07 -10.25
C ARG A 55 -15.51 -8.29 -10.14
N GLY A 56 -16.68 -8.11 -9.52
CA GLY A 56 -17.62 -9.20 -9.24
C GLY A 56 -17.02 -10.29 -8.36
N ALA A 57 -17.64 -11.47 -8.32
CA ALA A 57 -17.25 -12.54 -7.41
C ALA A 57 -15.85 -13.13 -7.70
N ASN A 58 -15.42 -13.25 -8.97
CA ASN A 58 -14.28 -14.12 -9.31
C ASN A 58 -13.23 -13.54 -10.26
N ARG A 59 -13.24 -12.23 -10.60
CA ARG A 59 -12.23 -11.66 -11.50
C ARG A 59 -11.30 -10.70 -10.77
N VAL A 60 -10.12 -11.18 -10.39
CA VAL A 60 -8.99 -10.33 -10.04
C VAL A 60 -8.64 -9.51 -11.28
N MET A 61 -8.78 -8.20 -11.18
CA MET A 61 -8.44 -7.30 -12.29
C MET A 61 -7.01 -6.84 -12.19
N GLN A 62 -6.51 -6.62 -10.97
CA GLN A 62 -5.20 -6.06 -10.76
C GLN A 62 -4.69 -6.34 -9.35
N SER A 63 -3.41 -6.67 -9.26
CA SER A 63 -2.67 -6.82 -8.01
C SER A 63 -1.33 -6.13 -8.20
N ASP A 64 -1.22 -4.90 -7.73
CA ASP A 64 0.00 -4.10 -7.84
C ASP A 64 0.72 -4.06 -6.49
N ARG A 65 2.04 -4.16 -6.52
CA ARG A 65 2.93 -3.83 -5.39
C ARG A 65 3.97 -2.84 -5.87
N ILE A 66 4.06 -1.71 -5.19
CA ILE A 66 4.99 -0.62 -5.49
C ILE A 66 5.88 -0.43 -4.27
N GLU A 67 7.19 -0.41 -4.48
CA GLU A 67 8.19 -0.26 -3.43
C GLU A 67 9.02 1.01 -3.66
N LEU A 68 9.43 1.65 -2.56
CA LEU A 68 10.31 2.79 -2.62
C LEU A 68 11.72 2.36 -3.02
N VAL A 69 12.17 2.85 -4.18
CA VAL A 69 13.50 2.54 -4.71
C VAL A 69 14.54 3.55 -4.22
N GLU A 70 14.18 4.83 -4.22
CA GLU A 70 15.00 5.92 -3.71
C GLU A 70 14.11 7.11 -3.34
N PHE A 71 14.63 7.99 -2.49
CA PHE A 71 14.00 9.28 -2.21
C PHE A 71 15.05 10.31 -1.77
N ARG A 72 14.74 11.58 -1.94
CA ARG A 72 15.53 12.68 -1.42
C ARG A 72 14.59 13.67 -0.74
N GLU A 73 14.81 13.89 0.55
CA GLU A 73 14.10 14.93 1.29
C GLU A 73 14.87 16.25 1.17
N SER A 74 14.17 17.35 0.91
CA SER A 74 14.73 18.70 0.74
C SER A 74 14.58 19.51 2.01
#